data_AF-A0A2P4YGZ6-F1
#
_entry.id   AF-A0A2P4YGZ6-F1
#
_cell.length_a   1.000
_cell.length_b   1.000
_cell.length_c   1.000
_cell.angle_alpha   90.00
_cell.angle_beta   90.00
_cell.angle_gamma   90.00
#
_symmetry.space_group_name_H-M   'P 1'
#
loop_
_entity.id
_entity.type
_entity.pdbx_description
1 polymer ?
#
loop_
_entity_poly.entity_id
_entity_poly.type
_entity_poly.pdbx_seq_one_letter_code
_entity_poly.pdbx_strand_id
1 'polypeptide(L)'
;MPPYVTDISHPALVKWKRERQEYEDAIEARCAATGEDKSKALRSVKNSFNRNLLNTLCKFEWGTTIEDVTEDRIRSELDNIIRNVMNDDIVDVDALFDQRLKMDLREAD
;
A
#
# COMPACT_ATOMS: atom_id res chain seq x y z
N MET A 1 -9.61 9.29 -10.23
CA MET A 1 -8.40 9.11 -11.08
C MET A 1 -7.66 7.89 -10.54
N PRO A 2 -7.08 6.99 -11.37
CA PRO A 2 -6.35 5.84 -10.85
C PRO A 2 -5.13 6.31 -10.02
N PRO A 3 -4.96 5.83 -8.77
CA PRO A 3 -3.82 6.21 -7.95
C PRO A 3 -2.53 5.64 -8.54
N TYR A 4 -1.42 6.35 -8.31
CA TYR A 4 -0.13 6.07 -8.91
C TYR A 4 0.95 5.88 -7.85
N VAL A 5 1.63 4.72 -7.87
CA VAL A 5 2.72 4.43 -6.93
C VAL A 5 3.98 5.13 -7.39
N THR A 6 4.47 6.06 -6.58
CA THR A 6 5.72 6.81 -6.83
C THR A 6 6.75 6.61 -5.73
N ASP A 7 6.32 6.10 -4.58
CA ASP A 7 7.10 5.84 -3.38
C ASP A 7 6.60 4.53 -2.75
N ILE A 8 7.54 3.77 -2.18
CA ILE A 8 7.31 2.49 -1.50
C ILE A 8 7.42 2.61 0.02
N SER A 9 7.55 3.83 0.55
CA SER A 9 7.45 4.07 1.99
C SER A 9 6.11 3.57 2.53
N HIS A 10 6.11 3.03 3.75
CA HIS A 10 4.90 2.52 4.40
C HIS A 10 3.72 3.52 4.37
N PRO A 11 3.85 4.80 4.76
CA PRO A 11 2.73 5.74 4.69
C PRO A 11 2.22 5.97 3.26
N ALA A 12 3.11 5.98 2.27
CA ALA A 12 2.72 6.11 0.86
C ALA A 12 1.94 4.87 0.38
N LEU A 13 2.37 3.67 0.75
CA LEU A 13 1.70 2.43 0.37
C LEU A 13 0.36 2.22 1.08
N VAL A 14 0.26 2.57 2.37
CA VAL A 14 -1.02 2.56 3.11
C VAL A 14 -2.02 3.53 2.48
N LYS A 15 -1.58 4.75 2.14
CA LYS A 15 -2.41 5.73 1.44
C LYS A 15 -2.84 5.21 0.06
N TRP A 16 -1.90 4.73 -0.74
CA TRP A 16 -2.19 4.20 -2.07
C TRP A 16 -3.18 3.04 -2.03
N LYS A 17 -3.07 2.12 -1.06
CA LYS A 17 -3.97 0.98 -0.91
C LYS A 17 -5.42 1.44 -0.66
N ARG A 18 -5.61 2.47 0.16
CA ARG A 18 -6.94 3.07 0.40
C ARG A 18 -7.49 3.71 -0.87
N GLU A 19 -6.71 4.58 -1.52
CA GLU A 19 -7.12 5.26 -2.75
C GLU A 19 -7.39 4.26 -3.89
N ARG A 20 -6.67 3.13 -3.90
CA ARG A 20 -6.85 2.07 -4.89
C ARG A 20 -8.18 1.35 -4.70
N GLN A 21 -8.57 1.07 -3.46
CA GLN A 21 -9.87 0.50 -3.15
C GLN A 21 -11.01 1.43 -3.58
N GLU A 22 -10.94 2.71 -3.18
CA GLU A 22 -11.95 3.72 -3.55
C GLU A 22 -12.09 3.87 -5.08
N TYR A 23 -10.96 3.81 -5.80
CA TYR A 23 -10.95 3.82 -7.26
C TYR A 23 -11.61 2.57 -7.85
N GLU A 24 -11.30 1.38 -7.34
CA GLU A 24 -11.88 0.12 -7.80
C GLU A 24 -13.40 0.07 -7.57
N ASP A 25 -13.87 0.53 -6.42
CA ASP A 25 -15.29 0.63 -6.06
C ASP A 25 -16.02 1.62 -6.98
N ALA A 26 -15.42 2.78 -7.26
CA ALA A 26 -15.99 3.76 -8.18
C ALA A 26 -16.09 3.25 -9.63
N ILE A 27 -15.09 2.50 -10.09
CA ILE A 27 -15.12 1.85 -11.41
C ILE A 27 -16.21 0.78 -11.44
N GLU A 28 -16.34 -0.02 -10.39
CA GLU A 28 -17.38 -1.04 -10.29
C GLU A 28 -18.79 -0.43 -10.34
N ALA A 29 -19.06 0.61 -9.55
CA ALA A 29 -20.32 1.33 -9.57
C ALA A 29 -20.65 1.91 -10.95
N ARG A 30 -19.65 2.50 -11.63
CA ARG A 30 -19.82 3.03 -12.99
C ARG A 30 -20.12 1.93 -14.00
N CYS A 31 -19.39 0.81 -13.95
CA CYS A 31 -19.59 -0.32 -14.85
C CYS A 31 -20.97 -0.94 -14.66
N ALA A 32 -21.44 -1.07 -13.41
CA ALA A 32 -22.79 -1.53 -13.11
C ALA A 32 -23.87 -0.61 -13.70
N ALA A 33 -23.66 0.71 -13.69
CA ALA A 33 -24.61 1.68 -14.24
C ALA A 33 -24.61 1.76 -15.77
N THR A 34 -23.47 1.51 -16.42
CA THR A 34 -23.27 1.73 -17.87
C THR A 34 -23.24 0.44 -18.69
N GLY A 35 -23.08 -0.71 -18.04
CA GLY A 35 -22.80 -1.99 -18.70
C GLY A 35 -21.37 -2.09 -19.26
N GLU A 36 -20.47 -1.15 -18.92
CA GLU A 36 -19.07 -1.21 -19.32
C GLU A 36 -18.37 -2.44 -18.71
N ASP A 37 -17.41 -2.99 -19.46
CA ASP A 37 -16.56 -4.08 -18.99
C ASP A 37 -15.54 -3.55 -17.97
N LYS A 38 -15.65 -3.99 -16.71
CA LYS A 38 -14.73 -3.64 -15.62
C LYS A 38 -13.26 -3.89 -15.97
N SER A 39 -12.96 -4.97 -16.68
CA SER A 39 -11.58 -5.31 -17.06
C SER A 39 -10.96 -4.30 -18.03
N LYS A 40 -11.80 -3.64 -18.85
CA LYS A 40 -11.40 -2.59 -19.78
C LYS A 40 -11.38 -1.21 -19.13
N ALA A 41 -12.25 -1.00 -18.15
CA ALA A 41 -12.37 0.25 -17.40
C ALA A 41 -11.27 0.42 -16.33
N LEU A 42 -10.81 -0.69 -15.74
CA LEU A 42 -9.88 -0.68 -14.63
C LEU A 42 -8.43 -0.61 -15.10
N ARG A 43 -7.67 0.37 -14.60
CA ARG A 43 -6.23 0.42 -14.82
C ARG A 43 -5.53 -0.65 -13.97
N SER A 44 -4.78 -1.53 -14.60
CA SER A 44 -3.94 -2.54 -13.93
C SER A 44 -2.97 -1.90 -12.91
N VAL A 45 -2.60 -2.61 -11.85
CA VAL A 45 -1.63 -2.17 -10.83
C VAL A 45 -0.27 -1.89 -11.46
N LYS A 46 0.20 -2.75 -12.38
CA LYS A 46 1.46 -2.56 -13.11
C LYS A 46 1.50 -1.23 -13.87
N ASN A 47 0.43 -0.87 -14.55
CA ASN A 47 0.30 0.44 -15.21
C ASN A 47 0.04 1.60 -14.24
N SER A 48 -0.32 1.32 -12.99
CA SER A 48 -0.48 2.29 -11.90
C SER A 48 0.81 2.47 -11.09
N PHE A 49 1.95 2.02 -11.60
CA PHE A 49 3.23 2.07 -10.92
C PHE A 49 4.25 2.91 -11.70
N ASN A 50 5.10 3.66 -10.99
CA ASN A 50 6.31 4.23 -11.56
C ASN A 50 7.17 3.13 -12.19
N ARG A 51 7.39 3.21 -13.51
CA ARG A 51 8.07 2.16 -14.26
C ARG A 51 9.50 1.92 -13.78
N ASN A 52 10.23 2.99 -13.42
CA ASN A 52 11.60 2.86 -12.95
C ASN A 52 11.64 2.22 -11.56
N LEU A 53 10.75 2.64 -10.66
CA LEU A 53 10.63 2.05 -9.32
C LEU A 53 10.23 0.57 -9.40
N LEU A 54 9.24 0.23 -10.23
CA LEU A 54 8.82 -1.15 -10.45
C LEU A 54 9.97 -2.00 -11.03
N ASN A 55 10.76 -1.44 -11.96
CA ASN A 55 11.92 -2.12 -12.52
C ASN A 55 12.95 -2.47 -11.45
N THR A 56 13.24 -1.50 -10.57
CA THR A 56 14.16 -1.68 -9.45
C THR A 56 13.66 -2.77 -8.51
N LEU A 57 12.39 -2.72 -8.09
CA LEU A 57 11.80 -3.76 -7.23
C LEU A 57 11.85 -5.14 -7.87
N CYS A 58 11.46 -5.26 -9.15
CA CYS A 58 11.50 -6.54 -9.86
C CYS A 58 12.92 -7.13 -9.86
N LYS A 59 13.92 -6.31 -10.22
CA LYS A 59 15.30 -6.76 -10.37
C LYS A 59 15.99 -7.07 -9.05
N PHE A 60 15.82 -6.20 -8.05
CA PHE A 60 16.63 -6.25 -6.83
C PHE A 60 15.92 -6.94 -5.66
N GLU A 61 14.60 -6.80 -5.54
CA GLU A 61 13.85 -7.35 -4.41
C GLU A 61 13.16 -8.66 -4.76
N TRP A 62 12.57 -8.77 -5.96
CA TRP A 62 11.68 -9.88 -6.28
C TRP A 62 12.28 -10.96 -7.18
N GLY A 63 13.49 -10.73 -7.71
CA GLY A 63 14.18 -11.67 -8.60
C GLY A 63 13.41 -11.95 -9.91
N THR A 64 12.72 -10.95 -10.45
CA THR A 64 11.89 -11.06 -11.66
C THR A 64 12.12 -9.86 -12.59
N THR A 65 11.37 -9.80 -13.70
CA THR A 65 11.41 -8.69 -14.65
C THR A 65 10.07 -7.96 -14.67
N ILE A 66 10.05 -6.74 -15.22
CA ILE A 66 8.79 -6.05 -15.48
C ILE A 66 7.92 -6.89 -16.41
N GLU A 67 8.46 -7.67 -17.33
CA GLU A 67 7.65 -8.46 -18.27
C GLU A 67 6.96 -9.62 -17.57
N ASP A 68 7.70 -10.34 -16.73
CA ASP A 68 7.27 -11.57 -16.06
C ASP A 68 6.45 -11.33 -14.78
N VAL A 69 6.58 -10.15 -14.15
CA VAL A 69 5.84 -9.86 -12.92
C VAL A 69 4.34 -9.78 -13.20
N THR A 70 3.57 -10.55 -12.41
CA THR A 70 2.11 -10.61 -12.47
C THR A 70 1.47 -9.55 -11.56
N GLU A 71 0.21 -9.19 -11.85
CA GLU A 71 -0.57 -8.25 -11.04
C GLU A 71 -0.69 -8.71 -9.58
N ASP A 72 -0.96 -10.01 -9.36
CA ASP A 72 -1.07 -10.61 -8.03
C ASP A 72 0.25 -10.62 -7.27
N ARG A 73 1.38 -10.81 -7.98
CA ARG A 73 2.70 -10.72 -7.36
C ARG A 73 2.99 -9.31 -6.88
N ILE A 74 2.72 -8.29 -7.70
CA ILE A 74 2.89 -6.88 -7.31
C ILE A 74 2.05 -6.57 -6.08
N ARG A 75 0.76 -6.95 -6.09
CA ARG A 75 -0.15 -6.71 -4.96
C ARG A 75 0.37 -7.37 -3.69
N SER A 76 0.77 -8.64 -3.77
CA SER A 76 1.26 -9.41 -2.63
C SER A 76 2.53 -8.83 -2.03
N GLU A 77 3.45 -8.33 -2.87
CA GLU A 77 4.69 -7.70 -2.41
C GLU A 77 4.46 -6.31 -1.79
N LEU A 78 3.58 -5.49 -2.36
CA LEU A 78 3.17 -4.24 -1.71
C LEU A 78 2.53 -4.49 -0.34
N ASP A 79 1.70 -5.52 -0.25
CA ASP A 79 1.07 -5.97 0.98
C ASP A 79 2.11 -6.49 2.00
N ASN A 80 3.16 -7.16 1.53
CA ASN A 80 4.28 -7.61 2.36
C ASN A 80 5.07 -6.43 2.93
N ILE A 81 5.36 -5.39 2.12
CA ILE A 81 6.04 -4.17 2.60
C ILE A 81 5.19 -3.47 3.67
N ILE A 82 3.87 -3.35 3.44
CA ILE A 82 2.96 -2.73 4.42
C ILE A 82 2.98 -3.52 5.74
N ARG A 83 2.95 -4.86 5.70
CA ARG A 83 2.95 -5.70 6.91
C ARG A 83 4.32 -5.78 7.59
N ASN A 84 5.42 -5.84 6.84
CA ASN A 84 6.76 -5.99 7.41
C ASN A 84 7.24 -4.72 8.06
N VAL A 85 6.90 -3.53 7.53
CA VAL A 85 7.23 -2.28 8.23
C VAL A 85 6.51 -2.20 9.57
N MET A 86 5.28 -2.75 9.69
CA MET A 86 4.68 -2.93 11.02
C MET A 86 5.52 -3.89 11.88
N ASN A 87 6.01 -5.01 11.38
CA ASN A 87 6.77 -5.95 12.23
C ASN A 87 8.20 -5.49 12.58
N ASP A 88 8.89 -4.75 11.70
CA ASP A 88 10.26 -4.23 11.96
C ASP A 88 10.26 -2.90 12.72
N ASP A 89 9.23 -2.03 12.56
CA ASP A 89 9.11 -0.77 13.31
C ASP A 89 8.28 -0.89 14.61
N ILE A 90 7.58 -2.02 14.85
CA ILE A 90 7.03 -2.32 16.20
C ILE A 90 8.17 -2.85 17.07
N VAL A 91 9.20 -2.02 17.26
CA VAL A 91 9.71 -1.82 18.62
C VAL A 91 8.62 -1.03 19.34
N ASP A 92 7.59 -1.78 19.73
CA ASP A 92 6.80 -1.53 20.92
C ASP A 92 6.23 -0.11 21.01
N VAL A 93 5.35 0.25 20.07
CA VAL A 93 4.55 1.49 20.17
C VAL A 93 3.73 1.48 21.47
N ASP A 94 3.30 0.30 21.92
CA ASP A 94 2.67 0.09 23.22
C ASP A 94 3.63 0.40 24.39
N ALA A 95 4.89 -0.10 24.37
CA ALA A 95 5.87 0.31 25.40
C ALA A 95 6.33 1.77 25.29
N LEU A 96 6.32 2.38 24.11
CA LEU A 96 6.61 3.82 23.94
C LEU A 96 5.48 4.68 24.52
N PHE A 97 4.22 4.23 24.41
CA PHE A 97 3.10 4.86 25.09
C PHE A 97 3.18 4.66 26.60
N ASP A 98 3.49 3.46 27.09
CA ASP A 98 3.63 3.16 28.52
C ASP A 98 4.82 3.90 29.17
N GLN A 99 5.93 4.12 28.45
CA GLN A 99 7.06 4.90 28.98
C GLN A 99 6.76 6.40 29.09
N ARG A 100 5.90 6.96 28.23
CA ARG A 100 5.53 8.38 28.27
C ARG A 100 4.33 8.70 29.17
N LEU A 101 3.62 7.68 29.67
CA LEU A 101 2.45 7.82 30.54
C LEU A 101 2.70 7.45 32.01
N LYS A 102 3.94 7.59 32.50
CA LYS A 102 4.16 7.78 33.93
C LYS A 102 3.79 9.21 34.31
N MET A 103 2.48 9.45 34.38
CA MET A 103 1.91 10.61 35.06
C MET A 103 2.35 10.50 36.52
N ASP A 104 3.30 11.34 36.93
CA ASP A 104 3.78 11.43 38.29
C ASP A 104 2.67 12.09 39.14
N LEU A 105 1.68 11.27 39.55
CA LEU A 105 0.65 11.64 40.51
C LEU A 105 1.31 11.69 41.90
N ARG A 106 2.09 12.73 42.14
CA ARG A 106 2.37 13.20 43.49
C ARG A 106 1.41 14.34 43.76
N GLU A 107 0.22 13.96 44.22
CA GLU A 107 -0.66 14.83 44.98
C GLU A 107 0.14 15.44 46.15
N ALA A 108 -0.01 16.74 46.36
CA ALA A 108 0.25 17.38 47.65
C ALA A 108 -0.60 18.66 47.75
N ASP A 109 -1.71 18.51 48.49
CA ASP A 109 -2.58 19.49 49.19
C ASP A 109 -3.06 20.78 48.49
#